data_AF-A0A3D3PDK1-F1
#
_entry.id   AF-A0A3D3PDK1-F1
#
_cell.length_a   1.000
_cell.length_b   1.000
_cell.length_c   1.000
_cell.angle_alpha   90.00
_cell.angle_beta   90.00
_cell.angle_gamma   90.00
#
_symmetry.space_group_name_H-M   'P 1'
#
loop_
_entity.id
_entity.type
_entity.pdbx_description
1 polymer ?
#
loop_
_entity_poly.entity_id
_entity_poly.type
_entity_poly.pdbx_seq_one_letter_code
_entity_poly.pdbx_strand_id
1 'polypeptide(L)' 'MPDTYFSIPVLLPDTDVVTFLSIHDTGEIFETELLGEPISLIKNEDNSLSQLKGDTPQETIDIIVQAIEDLQLKRKG' A
#
# COMPACT_ATOMS: atom_id res chain seq x y z
N MET A 1 6.48 14.26 4.96
CA MET A 1 5.68 13.62 6.03
C MET A 1 6.62 12.73 6.84
N PRO A 2 6.38 12.48 8.13
CA PRO A 2 7.34 11.75 8.94
C PRO A 2 7.38 10.27 8.57
N ASP A 3 8.56 9.69 8.75
CA ASP A 3 8.83 8.26 8.79
C ASP A 3 7.84 7.56 9.72
N THR A 4 6.81 6.92 9.17
CA THR A 4 5.67 6.39 9.94
C THR A 4 5.34 4.96 9.54
N TYR A 5 4.97 4.16 10.52
CA TYR A 5 4.48 2.80 10.31
C TYR A 5 3.00 2.71 10.62
N PHE A 6 2.23 2.03 9.76
CA PHE A 6 0.83 1.72 10.01
C PHE A 6 0.45 0.40 9.37
N SER A 7 -0.61 -0.23 9.87
CA SER A 7 -1.13 -1.48 9.29
C SER A 7 -2.41 -1.22 8.51
N ILE A 8 -2.51 -1.79 7.31
CA ILE A 8 -3.73 -1.79 6.49
C ILE A 8 -4.28 -3.20 6.32
N PRO A 9 -5.59 -3.41 6.41
CA PRO A 9 -6.20 -4.67 5.97
C PRO A 9 -6.35 -4.67 4.45
N VAL A 10 -5.91 -5.75 3.81
CA VAL A 10 -6.12 -6.02 2.38
C VAL A 10 -6.78 -7.38 2.21
N LEU A 11 -7.81 -7.45 1.37
CA LEU A 11 -8.46 -8.70 0.99
C LEU A 11 -7.82 -9.19 -0.30
N LEU A 12 -7.09 -10.30 -0.25
CA LEU A 12 -6.46 -10.86 -1.44
C LEU A 12 -7.50 -11.67 -2.23
N PRO A 13 -7.69 -11.38 -3.53
CA PRO A 13 -8.81 -11.90 -4.32
C PRO A 13 -8.79 -13.43 -4.45
N ASP A 14 -7.62 -14.05 -4.41
CA ASP A 14 -7.46 -15.49 -4.60
C ASP A 14 -7.65 -16.33 -3.33
N THR A 15 -7.78 -15.70 -2.16
CA THR A 15 -7.76 -16.45 -0.88
C THR A 15 -8.96 -16.18 0.02
N ASP A 16 -9.78 -15.16 -0.25
CA ASP A 16 -10.80 -14.64 0.69
C ASP A 16 -10.24 -14.31 2.10
N VAL A 17 -8.92 -14.21 2.23
CA VAL A 17 -8.24 -13.92 3.49
C VAL A 17 -7.92 -12.43 3.56
N VAL A 18 -8.34 -11.81 4.67
CA VAL A 18 -7.86 -10.48 5.04
C VAL A 18 -6.47 -10.60 5.63
N THR A 19 -5.50 -10.03 4.94
CA THR A 19 -4.10 -9.93 5.38
C THR A 19 -3.83 -8.51 5.87
N PHE A 20 -3.16 -8.38 7.01
CA PHE A 20 -2.73 -7.07 7.51
C PHE A 20 -1.31 -6.79 7.02
N LEU A 21 -1.16 -5.77 6.18
CA LEU A 21 0.14 -5.31 5.68
C LEU A 21 0.68 -4.20 6.55
N SER A 22 1.93 -4.34 6.97
CA SER A 22 2.70 -3.27 7.61
C SER A 22 3.25 -2.35 6.53
N ILE A 23 2.77 -1.11 6.51
CA ILE A 23 3.20 -0.07 5.59
C ILE A 23 4.18 0.85 6.31
N HIS A 24 5.31 1.09 5.67
CA HIS A 24 6.30 2.08 6.05
C HIS A 24 6.18 3.28 5.09
N ASP A 25 5.79 4.43 5.61
CA ASP A 25 5.72 5.70 4.87
C ASP A 25 6.94 6.56 5.17
N THR A 26 7.80 6.75 4.17
CA THR A 26 9.01 7.59 4.28
C THR A 26 8.75 9.07 3.95
N GLY A 27 7.53 9.39 3.53
CA GLY A 27 7.13 10.68 3.00
C GLY A 27 7.06 10.72 1.47
N GLU A 28 7.96 10.01 0.78
CA GLU A 28 8.05 9.96 -0.69
C GLU A 28 7.53 8.64 -1.26
N ILE A 29 7.77 7.54 -0.54
CA ILE A 29 7.34 6.19 -0.92
C ILE A 29 6.61 5.50 0.24
N PHE A 30 5.81 4.51 -0.11
CA PHE A 30 5.32 3.48 0.80
C PHE A 30 6.04 2.17 0.52
N GLU A 31 6.54 1.53 1.57
CA GLU A 31 7.17 0.22 1.49
C GLU A 31 6.38 -0.79 2.30
N THR A 32 6.24 -2.00 1.77
CA THR A 32 5.60 -3.12 2.45
C THR A 32 6.11 -4.44 1.89
N GLU A 33 5.69 -5.55 2.48
CA GLU A 33 6.00 -6.90 2.03
C GLU A 33 4.72 -7.72 2.04
N LEU A 34 4.44 -8.41 0.94
CA LEU A 34 3.30 -9.30 0.81
C LEU A 34 3.79 -10.69 0.42
N LEU A 35 3.52 -11.68 1.26
CA LEU A 35 3.92 -13.09 1.02
C LEU A 35 5.43 -13.29 0.77
N GLY A 36 6.27 -12.44 1.37
CA GLY A 36 7.73 -12.47 1.18
C GLY A 36 8.23 -11.63 0.00
N GLU A 37 7.33 -11.03 -0.79
CA GLU A 37 7.68 -10.17 -1.91
C GLU A 37 7.65 -8.69 -1.48
N PRO A 38 8.76 -7.94 -1.60
CA PRO A 38 8.80 -6.53 -1.27
C PRO A 38 8.03 -5.71 -2.30
N ILE A 39 7.22 -4.77 -1.83
CA ILE A 39 6.43 -3.85 -2.63
C ILE A 39 6.78 -2.42 -2.22
N SER A 40 7.19 -1.62 -3.20
CA SER A 40 7.44 -0.19 -3.02
C SER A 40 6.51 0.60 -3.94
N LEU A 41 5.75 1.53 -3.37
CA LEU A 41 4.85 2.44 -4.06
C LEU A 41 5.38 3.87 -3.99
N ILE A 42 5.46 4.57 -5.11
CA ILE A 42 5.82 5.99 -5.16
C ILE A 42 4.58 6.88 -5.13
N LYS A 43 4.68 7.99 -4.39
CA LYS A 43 3.70 9.08 -4.41
C LYS A 43 3.99 10.01 -5.58
N ASN A 44 3.10 10.02 -6.56
CA ASN A 44 3.22 10.91 -7.73
C ASN A 44 2.79 12.34 -7.38
N GLU A 45 3.15 13.30 -8.24
CA GLU A 45 2.79 14.72 -8.06
C GLU A 45 1.28 14.98 -8.09
N ASP A 46 0.51 14.13 -8.76
CA ASP A 46 -0.95 14.16 -8.80
C ASP A 46 -1.62 13.51 -7.57
N ASN A 47 -0.81 13.08 -6.59
CA ASN A 47 -1.19 12.28 -5.41
C ASN A 47 -1.64 10.84 -5.71
N SER A 48 -1.51 10.35 -6.94
CA SER A 48 -1.69 8.93 -7.22
C SER A 48 -0.53 8.10 -6.67
N LEU A 49 -0.78 6.83 -6.39
CA LEU A 49 0.23 5.86 -6.02
C LEU A 49 0.51 4.91 -7.18
N SER A 50 1.77 4.60 -7.42
CA SER A 50 2.17 3.64 -8.46
C SER A 50 3.31 2.77 -7.97
N GLN A 51 3.41 1.54 -8.48
CA GLN A 51 4.51 0.65 -8.12
C GLN A 51 5.83 1.19 -8.67
N LEU A 52 6.81 1.36 -7.79
CA LEU A 52 8.15 1.82 -8.15
C LEU A 52 8.97 0.69 -8.79
N LYS A 53 8.85 -0.54 -8.25
CA LYS A 53 9.59 -1.72 -8.72
C LYS A 53 8.88 -3.02 -8.30
N GLY A 54 9.05 -4.06 -9.11
CA GLY A 54 8.64 -5.43 -8.82
C GLY A 54 7.74 -6.01 -9.91
N ASP A 55 7.44 -7.30 -9.78
CA ASP A 55 6.57 -8.05 -10.69
C ASP A 55 5.21 -8.37 -10.07
N THR A 56 4.89 -7.71 -8.93
CA THR A 56 3.60 -7.84 -8.27
C THR A 56 2.47 -7.52 -9.26
N PRO A 57 1.45 -8.38 -9.39
CA PRO A 57 0.34 -8.13 -10.29
C PRO A 57 -0.35 -6.79 -10.00
N GLN A 58 -0.74 -6.07 -11.07
CA GLN A 58 -1.38 -4.75 -10.94
C GLN A 58 -2.64 -4.80 -10.08
N GLU A 59 -3.44 -5.86 -10.16
CA GLU A 59 -4.64 -6.02 -9.33
C GLU A 59 -4.32 -6.02 -7.83
N THR A 60 -3.23 -6.67 -7.43
CA THR A 60 -2.75 -6.65 -6.04
C THR A 60 -2.26 -5.26 -5.64
N ILE A 61 -1.57 -4.55 -6.54
CA ILE A 61 -1.14 -3.18 -6.32
C ILE A 61 -2.35 -2.26 -6.11
N ASP A 62 -3.37 -2.36 -6.96
CA ASP A 62 -4.58 -1.55 -6.89
C ASP A 62 -5.31 -1.73 -5.56
N ILE A 63 -5.38 -2.96 -5.05
CA ILE A 63 -5.96 -3.26 -3.73
C ILE A 63 -5.18 -2.58 -2.60
N ILE A 64 -3.85 -2.63 -2.65
CA ILE A 64 -2.98 -2.00 -1.64
C ILE A 64 -3.14 -0.47 -1.68
N VAL A 65 -3.12 0.11 -2.88
CA VAL A 65 -3.30 1.56 -3.10
C VAL A 65 -4.64 2.00 -2.52
N GLN A 66 -5.73 1.32 -2.89
CA GLN A 66 -7.07 1.65 -2.38
C GLN A 66 -7.13 1.59 -0.85
N ALA A 67 -6.54 0.56 -0.23
CA ALA A 67 -6.53 0.43 1.23
C ALA A 67 -5.72 1.54 1.93
N ILE A 68 -4.63 2.02 1.32
CA ILE A 68 -3.86 3.17 1.83
C ILE A 68 -4.70 4.45 1.73
N GLU A 69 -5.32 4.71 0.57
CA GLU A 69 -6.14 5.89 0.33
C GLU A 69 -7.36 5.96 1.26
N ASP A 70 -8.06 4.83 1.44
CA ASP A 70 -9.19 4.71 2.36
C ASP A 70 -8.81 5.06 3.80
N LEU A 71 -7.63 4.60 4.24
CA LEU A 71 -7.13 4.90 5.59
C LEU A 71 -6.80 6.38 5.72
N GLN A 72 -6.17 6.98 4.70
CA GLN A 72 -5.85 8.40 4.71
C GLN A 72 -7.11 9.28 4.71
N LEU A 73 -8.15 8.89 3.96
CA LEU A 73 -9.43 9.59 3.95
C LEU A 73 -10.10 9.55 5.32
N LYS A 74 -10.14 8.37 5.96
CA LYS A 74 -10.70 8.21 7.32
C LYS A 74 -9.97 9.05 8.39
N ARG A 75 -8.68 9.34 8.20
CA ARG A 75 -7.90 10.19 9.13
C ARG A 75 -8.13 11.69 8.93
N LYS A 76 -8.70 12.09 7.79
CA LYS A 76 -9.02 13.50 7.46
C LYS A 76 -10.46 13.90 7.83
N GLY A 77 -11.34 12.91 8.05
CA GLY A 77 -12.75 13.10 8.41
C GLY A 77 -13.02 13.20 9.90
#